data_AF-A0A2V9DD63-F1
#
_entry.id   AF-A0A2V9DD63-F1
#
_cell.length_a   1.000
_cell.length_b   1.000
_cell.length_c   1.000
_cell.angle_alpha   90.00
_cell.angle_beta   90.00
_cell.angle_gamma   90.00
#
_symmetry.space_group_name_H-M   'P 1'
#
loop_
_entity.id
_entity.type
_entity.pdbx_description
1 polymer ?
#
loop_
_entity_poly.entity_id
_entity_poly.type
_entity_poly.pdbx_seq_one_letter_code
_entity_poly.pdbx_strand_id
1 'polypeptide(L)'
;MTTRQQVALGACGAFVAAVLATSCARTPAQTANGPVDPGVRSGAAGAGAPLPGLTADETAFFRDGFVKFADIEVVTGGTNNGLGPRFNSNQCFACHSQPAAGGSSPARNPEIAVATLNGAKNMVPWFITQNGPVREARFKRNPDGTNDGGVHDLFVITGRSDAAGCDIAQPNFLPAGNPLSGQGGNPNIIFRIPTPVFGAGLIEAISDSAILANMKADASLKTGLGIYGHPNAHLSGNANRSANDGTITRFGWKAQNKSLLMF
;
A
#
# COMPACT_ATOMS: atom_id res chain seq x y z
N MET A 1 72.71 -53.84 -49.14
CA MET A 1 73.20 -53.69 -47.75
C MET A 1 72.88 -52.27 -47.31
N THR A 2 72.54 -52.09 -46.03
CA THR A 2 72.30 -50.79 -45.37
C THR A 2 73.57 -49.91 -45.47
N THR A 3 73.51 -48.57 -45.48
CA THR A 3 72.95 -47.68 -44.45
C THR A 3 72.80 -46.22 -44.93
N ARG A 4 71.80 -45.50 -44.38
CA ARG A 4 71.81 -44.10 -43.85
C ARG A 4 72.49 -42.96 -44.65
N GLN A 5 71.96 -41.74 -44.70
CA GLN A 5 70.65 -41.15 -44.36
C GLN A 5 70.62 -39.75 -45.02
N GLN A 6 69.53 -39.34 -45.67
CA GLN A 6 69.35 -37.95 -46.09
C GLN A 6 68.65 -37.16 -44.97
N VAL A 7 69.22 -36.02 -44.56
CA VAL A 7 68.44 -34.84 -44.14
C VAL A 7 69.19 -33.59 -44.61
N ALA A 8 68.47 -32.71 -45.29
CA ALA A 8 68.85 -31.33 -45.56
C ALA A 8 67.77 -30.40 -45.00
N LEU A 9 67.98 -29.09 -45.15
CA LEU A 9 67.23 -27.97 -44.57
C LEU A 9 67.53 -27.72 -43.07
N GLY A 10 67.61 -26.47 -42.60
CA GLY A 10 67.50 -25.20 -43.33
C GLY A 10 66.56 -24.18 -42.69
N ALA A 11 67.12 -23.38 -41.79
CA ALA A 11 66.74 -22.00 -41.45
C ALA A 11 65.35 -21.65 -40.85
N CYS A 12 65.40 -20.63 -39.98
CA CYS A 12 64.35 -19.66 -39.64
C CYS A 12 63.13 -20.06 -38.78
N GLY A 13 62.73 -19.13 -37.90
CA GLY A 13 61.37 -19.06 -37.36
C GLY A 13 61.23 -19.13 -35.83
N ALA A 14 61.74 -18.14 -35.09
CA ALA A 14 61.42 -18.00 -33.67
C ALA A 14 59.96 -17.54 -33.49
N PHE A 15 59.05 -18.46 -33.14
CA PHE A 15 57.68 -18.13 -32.74
C PHE A 15 57.61 -17.91 -31.22
N VAL A 16 57.60 -16.64 -30.80
CA VAL A 16 57.26 -16.27 -29.41
C VAL A 16 55.74 -16.23 -29.29
N ALA A 17 55.14 -17.30 -28.77
CA ALA A 17 53.72 -17.34 -28.44
C ALA A 17 53.46 -16.55 -27.14
N ALA A 18 53.15 -15.26 -27.27
CA ALA A 18 52.73 -14.43 -26.15
C ALA A 18 51.32 -14.83 -25.68
N VAL A 19 51.25 -15.65 -24.63
CA VAL A 19 49.98 -16.02 -23.99
C VAL A 19 49.42 -14.80 -23.26
N LEU A 20 48.44 -14.14 -23.86
CA LEU A 20 47.56 -13.16 -23.20
C LEU A 20 46.65 -13.89 -22.20
N ALA A 21 47.20 -14.19 -21.03
CA ALA A 21 46.41 -14.55 -19.86
C ALA A 21 45.66 -13.30 -19.39
N THR A 22 44.47 -13.06 -19.96
CA THR A 22 43.50 -12.10 -19.43
C THR A 22 43.07 -12.56 -18.04
N SER A 23 43.75 -12.03 -17.03
CA SER A 23 43.39 -12.20 -15.64
C SER A 23 42.01 -11.60 -15.41
N CYS A 24 40.99 -12.46 -15.36
CA CYS A 24 39.67 -12.14 -14.83
C CYS A 24 39.80 -11.82 -13.33
N ALA A 25 40.34 -10.64 -13.02
CA ALA A 25 40.28 -10.03 -11.72
C ALA A 25 38.81 -9.77 -11.41
N ARG A 26 38.16 -10.77 -10.80
CA ARG A 26 36.88 -10.58 -10.12
C ARG A 26 37.14 -9.56 -9.03
N THR A 27 36.81 -8.30 -9.31
CA THR A 27 36.60 -7.31 -8.25
C THR A 27 35.66 -7.97 -7.25
N PRO A 28 36.05 -8.14 -5.97
CA PRO A 28 35.12 -8.66 -4.99
C PRO A 28 33.92 -7.73 -5.01
N ALA A 29 32.74 -8.28 -5.27
CA ALA A 29 31.53 -7.50 -5.22
C ALA A 29 31.51 -6.79 -3.87
N GLN A 30 31.39 -5.46 -3.88
CA GLN A 30 31.16 -4.72 -2.64
C GLN A 30 30.02 -5.44 -1.94
N THR A 31 30.25 -5.85 -0.70
CA THR A 31 29.21 -6.33 0.19
C THR A 31 28.26 -5.15 0.39
N ALA A 32 27.28 -5.03 -0.50
CA ALA A 32 26.24 -4.04 -0.39
C ALA A 32 25.56 -4.33 0.95
N ASN A 33 25.75 -3.42 1.91
CA ASN A 33 24.99 -3.47 3.15
C ASN A 33 23.53 -3.57 2.74
N GLY A 34 22.88 -4.66 3.15
CA GLY A 34 21.49 -4.91 2.79
C GLY A 34 20.63 -3.71 3.19
N PRO A 35 19.52 -3.41 2.50
CA PRO A 35 18.68 -2.27 2.82
C PRO A 35 18.32 -2.25 4.31
N VAL A 36 18.87 -1.27 5.04
CA VAL A 36 18.56 -1.04 6.45
C VAL A 36 17.42 -0.03 6.49
N ASP A 37 16.29 -0.43 7.07
CA ASP A 37 15.22 0.51 7.40
C ASP A 37 15.74 1.46 8.48
N PRO A 38 15.81 2.79 8.23
CA PRO A 38 16.21 3.77 9.25
C PRO A 38 15.19 3.90 10.40
N GLY A 39 14.04 3.23 10.29
CA GLY A 39 12.95 3.29 11.24
C GLY A 39 12.04 4.50 11.00
N VAL A 40 11.23 4.82 12.01
CA VAL A 40 10.29 5.95 11.95
C VAL A 40 11.06 7.26 11.79
N ARG A 41 10.82 7.99 10.69
CA ARG A 41 11.39 9.34 10.51
C ARG A 41 10.89 10.26 11.62
N SER A 42 11.84 10.82 12.37
CA SER A 42 11.60 11.90 13.33
C SER A 42 11.57 13.27 12.64
N GLY A 43 11.04 14.28 13.34
CA GLY A 43 10.97 15.65 12.86
C GLY A 43 9.55 16.12 12.52
N ALA A 44 9.44 17.37 12.06
CA ALA A 44 8.18 17.97 11.63
C ALA A 44 7.68 17.34 10.31
N ALA A 45 6.39 17.51 10.02
CA ALA A 45 5.81 17.05 8.77
C ALA A 45 6.43 17.77 7.55
N GLY A 46 7.01 17.02 6.63
CA GLY A 46 7.47 17.50 5.31
C GLY A 46 6.42 17.38 4.20
N ALA A 47 5.16 17.07 4.54
CA ALA A 47 4.05 16.84 3.61
C ALA A 47 2.71 17.14 4.31
N GLY A 48 1.62 17.20 3.55
CA GLY A 48 0.25 17.49 4.05
C GLY A 48 -0.20 18.94 3.83
N ALA A 49 0.73 19.84 3.50
CA ALA A 49 0.45 21.17 2.97
C ALA A 49 0.14 21.11 1.45
N PRO A 50 -0.53 22.14 0.87
CA PRO A 50 -0.62 22.30 -0.57
C PRO A 50 0.78 22.45 -1.19
N LEU A 51 0.90 22.14 -2.49
CA LEU A 51 2.12 22.41 -3.24
C LEU A 51 2.40 23.92 -3.32
N PRO A 52 3.69 24.35 -3.39
CA PRO A 52 4.01 25.74 -3.67
C PRO A 52 3.61 26.12 -5.10
N GLY A 53 3.15 27.36 -5.30
CA GLY A 53 2.86 27.91 -6.63
C GLY A 53 1.48 27.59 -7.22
N LEU A 54 0.56 27.01 -6.43
CA LEU A 54 -0.84 26.83 -6.85
C LEU A 54 -1.51 28.17 -7.18
N THR A 55 -2.40 28.14 -8.16
CA THR A 55 -3.34 29.24 -8.44
C THR A 55 -4.34 29.45 -7.30
N ALA A 56 -5.10 30.54 -7.35
CA ALA A 56 -6.16 30.81 -6.38
C ALA A 56 -7.22 29.70 -6.34
N ASP A 57 -7.63 29.20 -7.51
CA ASP A 57 -8.65 28.16 -7.63
C ASP A 57 -8.15 26.79 -7.14
N GLU A 58 -6.93 26.41 -7.49
CA GLU A 58 -6.30 25.18 -6.97
C GLU A 58 -6.09 25.24 -5.45
N THR A 59 -5.73 26.41 -4.92
CA THR A 59 -5.60 26.63 -3.46
C THR A 59 -6.97 26.52 -2.77
N ALA A 60 -8.02 27.08 -3.37
CA ALA A 60 -9.39 26.96 -2.85
C ALA A 60 -9.89 25.51 -2.90
N PHE A 61 -9.62 24.79 -3.98
CA PHE A 61 -9.97 23.37 -4.15
C PHE A 61 -9.23 22.47 -3.15
N PHE A 62 -7.92 22.68 -2.95
CA PHE A 62 -7.16 21.97 -1.91
C PHE A 62 -7.78 22.22 -0.52
N ARG A 63 -8.12 23.47 -0.20
CA ARG A 63 -8.70 23.82 1.11
C ARG A 63 -10.09 23.20 1.32
N ASP A 64 -10.94 23.19 0.30
CA ASP A 64 -12.25 22.52 0.35
C ASP A 64 -12.09 21.01 0.62
N GLY A 65 -11.20 20.34 -0.11
CA GLY A 65 -10.87 18.94 0.13
C GLY A 65 -10.29 18.68 1.52
N PHE A 66 -9.43 19.58 2.02
CA PHE A 66 -8.84 19.49 3.36
C PHE A 66 -9.90 19.61 4.47
N VAL A 67 -10.88 20.51 4.32
CA VAL A 67 -12.00 20.65 5.26
C VAL A 67 -12.85 19.38 5.26
N LYS A 68 -13.24 18.87 4.08
CA LYS A 68 -14.01 17.61 3.96
C LYS A 68 -13.29 16.40 4.54
N PHE A 69 -11.95 16.36 4.44
CA PHE A 69 -11.13 15.29 5.06
C PHE A 69 -11.08 15.41 6.59
N ALA A 70 -11.31 16.61 7.13
CA ALA A 70 -11.41 16.89 8.56
C ALA A 70 -12.81 16.68 9.14
N ASP A 71 -13.82 16.63 8.29
CA ASP A 71 -15.22 16.64 8.70
C ASP A 71 -15.61 15.39 9.48
N ILE A 72 -16.46 15.61 10.50
CA ILE A 72 -17.04 14.55 11.31
C ILE A 72 -18.37 14.13 10.71
N GLU A 73 -18.44 12.88 10.30
CA GLU A 73 -19.66 12.22 9.85
C GLU A 73 -20.52 11.78 11.03
N VAL A 74 -21.83 12.01 10.91
CA VAL A 74 -22.87 11.40 11.78
C VAL A 74 -23.79 10.53 10.94
N VAL A 75 -24.71 9.81 11.61
CA VAL A 75 -25.69 8.95 10.92
C VAL A 75 -26.86 9.79 10.42
N THR A 76 -27.47 10.59 11.31
CA THR A 76 -28.55 11.53 10.98
C THR A 76 -28.50 12.77 11.88
N GLY A 77 -29.18 13.84 11.48
CA GLY A 77 -29.41 15.03 12.32
C GLY A 77 -28.22 16.00 12.45
N GLY A 78 -27.11 15.76 11.74
CA GLY A 78 -25.97 16.67 11.67
C GLY A 78 -25.87 17.43 10.35
N THR A 79 -24.78 18.19 10.19
CA THR A 79 -24.44 18.87 8.93
C THR A 79 -23.92 17.90 7.88
N ASN A 80 -23.09 16.94 8.29
CA ASN A 80 -22.53 15.89 7.43
C ASN A 80 -23.10 14.54 7.87
N ASN A 81 -24.05 14.03 7.09
CA ASN A 81 -24.74 12.77 7.33
C ASN A 81 -24.24 11.75 6.30
N GLY A 82 -23.34 10.87 6.72
CA GLY A 82 -22.63 9.96 5.80
C GLY A 82 -21.97 8.76 6.47
N LEU A 83 -22.02 8.63 7.81
CA LEU A 83 -21.29 7.57 8.55
C LEU A 83 -21.72 6.13 8.16
N GLY A 84 -22.93 5.98 7.62
CA GLY A 84 -23.47 4.67 7.24
C GLY A 84 -23.80 3.77 8.43
N PRO A 85 -24.31 2.54 8.19
CA PRO A 85 -24.67 1.60 9.25
C PRO A 85 -23.46 0.91 9.91
N ARG A 86 -22.34 0.82 9.19
CA ARG A 86 -21.11 0.17 9.60
C ARG A 86 -19.93 1.11 9.31
N PHE A 87 -18.94 1.16 10.21
CA PHE A 87 -17.82 2.10 10.10
C PHE A 87 -16.57 1.63 10.87
N ASN A 88 -15.40 2.12 10.47
CA ASN A 88 -14.14 2.01 11.23
C ASN A 88 -13.84 3.28 12.05
N SER A 89 -14.22 4.44 11.53
CA SER A 89 -14.14 5.75 12.20
C SER A 89 -15.17 6.71 11.62
N ASN A 90 -15.26 7.92 12.15
CA ASN A 90 -16.23 8.94 11.73
C ASN A 90 -15.61 10.20 11.12
N GLN A 91 -14.32 10.17 10.77
CA GLN A 91 -13.61 11.25 10.05
C GLN A 91 -12.33 10.68 9.42
N CYS A 92 -11.93 11.16 8.23
CA CYS A 92 -10.72 10.66 7.56
C CYS A 92 -9.44 10.98 8.38
N PHE A 93 -9.36 12.15 9.02
CA PHE A 93 -8.24 12.52 9.90
C PHE A 93 -8.07 11.67 11.16
N ALA A 94 -9.04 10.84 11.57
CA ALA A 94 -8.79 9.91 12.68
C ALA A 94 -7.63 8.96 12.31
N CYS A 95 -7.70 8.36 11.12
CA CYS A 95 -6.77 7.32 10.69
C CYS A 95 -5.58 7.86 9.86
N HIS A 96 -5.70 9.06 9.29
CA HIS A 96 -4.73 9.64 8.36
C HIS A 96 -4.21 11.01 8.81
N SER A 97 -3.43 11.05 9.89
CA SER A 97 -3.06 12.31 10.57
C SER A 97 -1.60 12.44 11.03
N GLN A 98 -0.78 11.38 10.95
CA GLN A 98 0.63 11.43 11.37
C GLN A 98 1.59 11.36 10.16
N PRO A 99 2.59 12.25 10.04
CA PRO A 99 2.91 13.39 10.91
C PRO A 99 2.04 14.64 10.67
N ALA A 100 1.17 14.61 9.67
CA ALA A 100 0.19 15.66 9.38
C ALA A 100 -1.06 15.05 8.71
N ALA A 101 -2.08 15.90 8.57
CA ALA A 101 -3.25 15.72 7.72
C ALA A 101 -2.95 15.00 6.39
N GLY A 102 -3.52 13.81 6.18
CA GLY A 102 -3.25 12.95 5.01
C GLY A 102 -2.10 11.95 5.21
N GLY A 103 -1.56 11.85 6.42
CA GLY A 103 -0.53 10.90 6.82
C GLY A 103 -1.08 9.49 7.10
N SER A 104 -0.35 8.72 7.90
CA SER A 104 -0.79 7.43 8.43
C SER A 104 -1.36 7.58 9.85
N SER A 105 -1.57 6.45 10.51
CA SER A 105 -2.13 6.34 11.87
C SER A 105 -1.42 7.24 12.90
N PRO A 106 -2.16 7.96 13.77
CA PRO A 106 -1.59 8.61 14.94
C PRO A 106 -1.08 7.60 15.97
N ALA A 107 -0.16 8.02 16.83
CA ALA A 107 0.44 7.18 17.86
C ALA A 107 -0.57 6.72 18.95
N ARG A 108 -1.67 7.47 19.13
CA ARG A 108 -2.79 7.12 20.00
C ARG A 108 -3.95 6.66 19.13
N ASN A 109 -4.37 5.41 19.25
CA ASN A 109 -5.43 4.84 18.44
C ASN A 109 -6.79 5.57 18.71
N PRO A 110 -7.47 6.11 17.69
CA PRO A 110 -8.74 6.81 17.82
C PRO A 110 -9.96 5.88 17.84
N GLU A 111 -9.86 4.66 17.29
CA GLU A 111 -10.98 3.71 17.09
C GLU A 111 -11.65 3.36 18.43
N ILE A 112 -10.86 3.33 19.52
CA ILE A 112 -11.33 3.14 20.90
C ILE A 112 -12.40 4.18 21.30
N ALA A 113 -12.21 5.44 20.92
CA ALA A 113 -13.12 6.52 21.29
C ALA A 113 -14.40 6.52 20.43
N VAL A 114 -14.32 6.08 19.16
CA VAL A 114 -15.47 6.04 18.25
C VAL A 114 -16.37 4.82 18.52
N ALA A 115 -15.80 3.72 19.03
CA ALA A 115 -16.52 2.47 19.32
C ALA A 115 -17.84 2.65 20.09
N THR A 116 -17.85 3.51 21.11
CA THR A 116 -19.02 3.77 21.97
C THR A 116 -19.62 5.18 21.81
N LEU A 117 -19.16 5.93 20.80
CA LEU A 117 -19.62 7.29 20.53
C LEU A 117 -21.13 7.34 20.26
N ASN A 118 -21.78 8.42 20.70
CA ASN A 118 -23.24 8.61 20.63
C ASN A 118 -24.07 7.50 21.31
N GLY A 119 -23.48 6.71 22.23
CA GLY A 119 -24.17 5.61 22.92
C GLY A 119 -24.13 4.28 22.17
N ALA A 120 -23.30 4.16 21.13
CA ALA A 120 -23.09 2.90 20.42
C ALA A 120 -22.66 1.77 21.37
N LYS A 121 -23.16 0.55 21.13
CA LYS A 121 -22.94 -0.60 22.01
C LYS A 121 -21.79 -1.53 21.57
N ASN A 122 -20.86 -1.04 20.74
CA ASN A 122 -19.78 -1.87 20.23
C ASN A 122 -18.79 -2.27 21.34
N MET A 123 -18.24 -3.47 21.22
CA MET A 123 -17.04 -3.86 21.95
C MET A 123 -15.81 -3.41 21.16
N VAL A 124 -14.81 -2.85 21.83
CA VAL A 124 -13.50 -2.59 21.20
C VAL A 124 -12.85 -3.93 20.83
N PRO A 125 -12.51 -4.21 19.56
CA PRO A 125 -11.91 -5.47 19.18
C PRO A 125 -10.56 -5.68 19.86
N TRP A 126 -10.24 -6.92 20.23
CA TRP A 126 -9.04 -7.25 21.03
C TRP A 126 -7.71 -6.81 20.41
N PHE A 127 -7.66 -6.59 19.09
CA PHE A 127 -6.47 -6.15 18.35
C PHE A 127 -6.34 -4.61 18.26
N ILE A 128 -7.25 -3.87 18.87
CA ILE A 128 -7.25 -2.41 19.02
C ILE A 128 -6.80 -2.06 20.44
N THR A 129 -5.70 -1.31 20.55
CA THR A 129 -5.14 -0.88 21.85
C THR A 129 -4.64 0.56 21.77
N GLN A 130 -4.60 1.24 22.91
CA GLN A 130 -4.36 2.69 23.02
C GLN A 130 -3.13 3.19 22.24
N ASN A 131 -2.02 2.45 22.32
CA ASN A 131 -0.76 2.76 21.64
C ASN A 131 -0.43 1.73 20.54
N GLY A 132 -1.42 0.95 20.12
CA GLY A 132 -1.32 -0.01 19.02
C GLY A 132 -1.62 0.65 17.67
N PRO A 133 -1.35 -0.06 16.56
CA PRO A 133 -1.71 0.41 15.23
C PRO A 133 -3.23 0.57 15.09
N VAL A 134 -3.66 1.52 14.25
CA VAL A 134 -5.03 1.60 13.73
C VAL A 134 -5.25 0.45 12.75
N ARG A 135 -6.39 -0.24 12.83
CA ARG A 135 -6.58 -1.51 12.12
C ARG A 135 -7.99 -1.82 11.66
N GLU A 136 -8.13 -1.97 10.36
CA GLU A 136 -9.30 -2.63 9.78
C GLU A 136 -9.11 -4.16 9.76
N ALA A 137 -10.22 -4.89 9.85
CA ALA A 137 -10.23 -6.34 9.78
C ALA A 137 -10.64 -6.83 8.39
N ARG A 138 -9.92 -7.80 7.84
CA ARG A 138 -10.33 -8.58 6.66
C ARG A 138 -10.51 -10.03 7.04
N PHE A 139 -11.68 -10.60 6.80
CA PHE A 139 -11.91 -12.02 6.95
C PHE A 139 -11.41 -12.78 5.70
N LYS A 140 -10.82 -13.97 5.91
CA LYS A 140 -10.37 -14.86 4.83
C LYS A 140 -11.54 -15.64 4.25
N ARG A 141 -12.48 -16.04 5.11
CA ARG A 141 -13.66 -16.86 4.79
C ARG A 141 -14.92 -16.32 5.42
N ASN A 142 -16.03 -16.53 4.73
CA ASN A 142 -17.39 -16.37 5.23
C ASN A 142 -17.73 -17.50 6.23
N PRO A 143 -18.82 -17.38 7.02
CA PRO A 143 -19.28 -18.45 7.92
C PRO A 143 -19.62 -19.78 7.22
N ASP A 144 -20.00 -19.73 5.93
CA ASP A 144 -20.25 -20.91 5.09
C ASP A 144 -18.96 -21.58 4.55
N GLY A 145 -17.79 -21.04 4.89
CA GLY A 145 -16.48 -21.54 4.45
C GLY A 145 -16.02 -21.04 3.08
N THR A 146 -16.86 -20.33 2.32
CA THR A 146 -16.47 -19.70 1.04
C THR A 146 -15.41 -18.61 1.27
N ASN A 147 -14.68 -18.24 0.23
CA ASN A 147 -13.71 -17.14 0.33
C ASN A 147 -14.47 -15.81 0.47
N ASP A 148 -14.11 -15.05 1.48
CA ASP A 148 -14.61 -13.69 1.72
C ASP A 148 -13.66 -12.71 1.04
N GLY A 149 -12.58 -12.33 1.73
CA GLY A 149 -11.57 -11.44 1.18
C GLY A 149 -11.97 -9.96 1.12
N GLY A 150 -13.15 -9.59 1.62
CA GLY A 150 -13.52 -8.21 1.91
C GLY A 150 -12.77 -7.64 3.11
N VAL A 151 -12.73 -6.31 3.20
CA VAL A 151 -12.50 -5.61 4.48
C VAL A 151 -13.88 -5.45 5.12
N HIS A 152 -13.95 -5.60 6.44
CA HIS A 152 -15.16 -5.49 7.23
C HIS A 152 -14.98 -4.43 8.29
N ASP A 153 -16.00 -3.60 8.45
CA ASP A 153 -16.03 -2.55 9.45
C ASP A 153 -15.99 -3.08 10.88
N LEU A 154 -15.24 -2.41 11.75
CA LEU A 154 -15.13 -2.77 13.15
C LEU A 154 -16.40 -2.52 13.95
N PHE A 155 -17.16 -1.48 13.60
CA PHE A 155 -18.24 -0.95 14.42
C PHE A 155 -19.57 -0.84 13.67
N VAL A 156 -20.65 -0.79 14.44
CA VAL A 156 -22.02 -0.62 13.98
C VAL A 156 -22.72 0.53 14.71
N ILE A 157 -23.77 1.07 14.08
CA ILE A 157 -24.59 2.15 14.65
C ILE A 157 -25.59 1.70 15.73
N THR A 158 -25.66 0.40 16.03
CA THR A 158 -26.59 -0.17 17.02
C THR A 158 -26.47 0.49 18.39
N GLY A 159 -27.60 1.04 18.86
CA GLY A 159 -27.71 1.75 20.14
C GLY A 159 -27.35 3.23 20.11
N ARG A 160 -26.88 3.79 18.98
CA ARG A 160 -26.58 5.22 18.88
C ARG A 160 -27.84 6.10 18.94
N SER A 161 -27.70 7.28 19.54
CA SER A 161 -28.77 8.29 19.62
C SER A 161 -29.17 8.88 18.26
N ASP A 162 -28.24 8.99 17.31
CA ASP A 162 -28.48 9.44 15.93
C ASP A 162 -28.94 8.31 14.98
N ALA A 163 -29.25 7.13 15.51
CA ALA A 163 -29.65 5.93 14.76
C ALA A 163 -30.71 5.08 15.50
N ALA A 164 -31.72 5.73 16.08
CA ALA A 164 -32.77 5.05 16.83
C ALA A 164 -33.45 3.92 16.05
N GLY A 165 -33.61 2.75 16.68
CA GLY A 165 -34.22 1.56 16.07
C GLY A 165 -33.29 0.67 15.26
N CYS A 166 -32.01 1.00 15.09
CA CYS A 166 -31.04 0.11 14.44
C CYS A 166 -30.60 -1.03 15.38
N ASP A 167 -30.71 -2.27 14.90
CA ASP A 167 -30.30 -3.50 15.60
C ASP A 167 -29.53 -4.45 14.66
N ILE A 168 -28.33 -4.04 14.27
CA ILE A 168 -27.41 -4.88 13.48
C ILE A 168 -26.26 -5.40 14.35
N ALA A 169 -25.77 -6.61 14.05
CA ALA A 169 -24.66 -7.21 14.78
C ALA A 169 -23.30 -6.62 14.37
N GLN A 170 -22.46 -6.31 15.37
CA GLN A 170 -21.02 -6.12 15.20
C GLN A 170 -20.38 -7.46 14.76
N PRO A 171 -19.38 -7.47 13.86
CA PRO A 171 -18.71 -8.72 13.49
C PRO A 171 -18.00 -9.39 14.67
N ASN A 172 -17.97 -10.72 14.70
CA ASN A 172 -17.29 -11.47 15.75
C ASN A 172 -15.78 -11.59 15.47
N PHE A 173 -14.98 -10.91 16.28
CA PHE A 173 -13.52 -10.90 16.16
C PHE A 173 -12.80 -11.97 17.01
N LEU A 174 -13.51 -12.75 17.83
CA LEU A 174 -12.93 -13.75 18.74
C LEU A 174 -12.52 -15.04 18.01
N PRO A 175 -11.59 -15.86 18.57
CA PRO A 175 -10.86 -15.68 19.83
C PRO A 175 -9.87 -14.51 19.81
N ALA A 176 -9.57 -13.99 21.01
CA ALA A 176 -8.59 -12.94 21.21
C ALA A 176 -7.15 -13.49 21.14
N GLY A 177 -6.22 -12.66 20.66
CA GLY A 177 -4.79 -12.97 20.56
C GLY A 177 -3.92 -11.86 21.13
N ASN A 178 -2.64 -11.88 20.80
CA ASN A 178 -1.71 -10.81 21.13
C ASN A 178 -2.11 -9.53 20.37
N PRO A 179 -2.48 -8.43 21.05
CA PRO A 179 -3.01 -7.24 20.40
C PRO A 179 -2.02 -6.55 19.47
N LEU A 180 -0.71 -6.70 19.67
CA LEU A 180 0.31 -6.02 18.88
C LEU A 180 0.75 -6.87 17.67
N SER A 181 1.09 -8.14 17.87
CA SER A 181 1.51 -9.02 16.76
C SER A 181 0.35 -9.63 15.97
N GLY A 182 -0.87 -9.63 16.52
CA GLY A 182 -2.04 -10.30 15.93
C GLY A 182 -2.03 -11.83 16.05
N GLN A 183 -1.01 -12.41 16.70
CA GLN A 183 -0.82 -13.86 16.79
C GLN A 183 -1.70 -14.49 17.87
N GLY A 184 -2.08 -15.76 17.69
CA GLY A 184 -2.86 -16.54 18.65
C GLY A 184 -4.36 -16.19 18.72
N GLY A 185 -4.81 -15.14 18.03
CA GLY A 185 -6.23 -14.78 17.91
C GLY A 185 -6.92 -15.50 16.75
N ASN A 186 -8.11 -15.01 16.39
CA ASN A 186 -8.93 -15.58 15.33
C ASN A 186 -8.14 -15.77 14.00
N PRO A 187 -7.89 -17.02 13.56
CA PRO A 187 -7.08 -17.30 12.39
C PRO A 187 -7.76 -16.91 11.07
N ASN A 188 -9.05 -16.55 11.09
CA ASN A 188 -9.77 -16.04 9.92
C ASN A 188 -9.47 -14.55 9.63
N ILE A 189 -8.86 -13.81 10.56
CA ILE A 189 -8.60 -12.37 10.40
C ILE A 189 -7.23 -12.11 9.74
N ILE A 190 -7.16 -11.06 8.92
CA ILE A 190 -5.94 -10.38 8.48
C ILE A 190 -6.15 -8.88 8.69
N PHE A 191 -5.17 -8.18 9.24
CA PHE A 191 -5.26 -6.74 9.45
C PHE A 191 -4.89 -5.92 8.21
N ARG A 192 -5.47 -4.73 8.09
CA ARG A 192 -4.97 -3.61 7.28
C ARG A 192 -4.63 -2.45 8.22
N ILE A 193 -3.69 -1.61 7.81
CA ILE A 193 -3.34 -0.38 8.52
C ILE A 193 -3.43 0.81 7.54
N PRO A 194 -3.81 2.02 8.00
CA PRO A 194 -3.86 3.21 7.16
C PRO A 194 -2.54 3.51 6.43
N THR A 195 -2.61 3.65 5.11
CA THR A 195 -1.51 4.19 4.29
C THR A 195 -1.56 5.72 4.25
N PRO A 196 -0.43 6.43 4.16
CA PRO A 196 -0.46 7.86 3.87
C PRO A 196 -1.10 8.12 2.50
N VAL A 197 -1.88 9.20 2.40
CA VAL A 197 -2.55 9.66 1.16
C VAL A 197 -1.91 10.92 0.57
N PHE A 198 -0.78 11.37 1.12
CA PHE A 198 0.03 12.47 0.57
C PHE A 198 0.29 12.29 -0.93
N GLY A 199 -0.14 13.26 -1.74
CA GLY A 199 0.04 13.24 -3.19
C GLY A 199 -0.78 12.18 -3.94
N ALA A 200 -1.61 11.38 -3.26
CA ALA A 200 -2.37 10.30 -3.91
C ALA A 200 -3.35 10.83 -4.97
N GLY A 201 -3.91 12.04 -4.79
CA GLY A 201 -4.71 12.73 -5.80
C GLY A 201 -3.94 13.10 -7.08
N LEU A 202 -2.62 13.30 -7.00
CA LEU A 202 -1.77 13.48 -8.19
C LEU A 202 -1.61 12.16 -8.96
N ILE A 203 -1.60 11.03 -8.26
CA ILE A 203 -1.55 9.67 -8.84
C ILE A 203 -2.91 9.25 -9.43
N GLU A 204 -4.01 9.72 -8.85
CA GLU A 204 -5.37 9.62 -9.39
C GLU A 204 -5.47 10.34 -10.75
N ALA A 205 -4.91 11.55 -10.84
CA ALA A 205 -4.95 12.39 -12.04
C ALA A 205 -4.14 11.84 -13.23
N ILE A 206 -3.26 10.84 -13.04
CA ILE A 206 -2.54 10.19 -14.13
C ILE A 206 -3.51 9.30 -14.92
N SER A 207 -3.76 9.61 -16.19
CA SER A 207 -4.64 8.77 -17.01
C SER A 207 -4.06 7.38 -17.27
N ASP A 208 -4.93 6.37 -17.42
CA ASP A 208 -4.53 5.03 -17.84
C ASP A 208 -3.75 5.03 -19.17
N SER A 209 -4.10 5.94 -20.07
CA SER A 209 -3.38 6.14 -21.33
C SER A 209 -1.96 6.65 -21.12
N ALA A 210 -1.73 7.56 -20.16
CA ALA A 210 -0.40 8.03 -19.82
C ALA A 210 0.47 6.92 -19.18
N ILE A 211 -0.11 6.09 -18.31
CA ILE A 211 0.57 4.91 -17.74
C ILE A 211 1.01 3.96 -18.86
N LEU A 212 0.09 3.62 -19.77
CA LEU A 212 0.37 2.70 -20.89
C LEU A 212 1.34 3.29 -21.93
N ALA A 213 1.32 4.61 -22.16
CA ALA A 213 2.27 5.29 -23.04
C ALA A 213 3.67 5.31 -22.43
N ASN A 214 3.82 5.70 -21.16
CA ASN A 214 5.11 5.69 -20.46
C ASN A 214 5.71 4.28 -20.39
N MET A 215 4.90 3.24 -20.18
CA MET A 215 5.38 1.85 -20.21
C MET A 215 6.03 1.46 -21.55
N LYS A 216 5.55 2.02 -22.68
CA LYS A 216 6.06 1.74 -24.02
C LYS A 216 7.22 2.66 -24.44
N ALA A 217 7.35 3.84 -23.81
CA ALA A 217 8.44 4.77 -24.06
C ALA A 217 9.79 4.21 -23.58
N ASP A 218 10.90 4.66 -24.18
CA ASP A 218 12.28 4.41 -23.71
C ASP A 218 12.65 2.94 -23.51
N ALA A 219 12.05 2.04 -24.31
CA ALA A 219 12.17 0.59 -24.12
C ALA A 219 13.63 0.10 -24.00
N SER A 220 14.55 0.60 -24.84
CA SER A 220 15.97 0.23 -24.79
C SER A 220 16.68 0.70 -23.50
N LEU A 221 16.33 1.89 -23.00
CA LEU A 221 16.88 2.43 -21.74
C LEU A 221 16.35 1.63 -20.55
N LYS A 222 15.03 1.38 -20.51
CA LYS A 222 14.38 0.58 -19.46
C LYS A 222 14.93 -0.85 -19.43
N THR A 223 15.10 -1.46 -20.61
CA THR A 223 15.76 -2.77 -20.77
C THR A 223 17.19 -2.77 -20.22
N GLY A 224 17.99 -1.76 -20.58
CA GLY A 224 19.36 -1.60 -20.08
C GLY A 224 19.48 -1.37 -18.57
N LEU A 225 18.43 -0.79 -17.94
CA LEU A 225 18.31 -0.61 -16.49
C LEU A 225 17.62 -1.79 -15.78
N GLY A 226 17.20 -2.83 -16.50
CA GLY A 226 16.49 -3.99 -15.93
C GLY A 226 15.03 -3.70 -15.51
N ILE A 227 14.43 -2.62 -16.02
CA ILE A 227 13.08 -2.17 -15.67
C ILE A 227 12.06 -2.86 -16.60
N TYR A 228 11.26 -3.77 -16.04
CA TYR A 228 10.19 -4.49 -16.74
C TYR A 228 8.95 -4.60 -15.86
N GLY A 229 7.77 -4.81 -16.48
CA GLY A 229 6.52 -5.04 -15.76
C GLY A 229 5.28 -4.85 -16.62
N HIS A 230 4.11 -4.87 -15.99
CA HIS A 230 2.82 -4.52 -16.57
C HIS A 230 1.99 -3.72 -15.54
N PRO A 231 0.95 -2.98 -15.93
CA PRO A 231 0.07 -2.30 -14.98
C PRO A 231 -0.72 -3.31 -14.14
N ASN A 232 -1.12 -2.91 -12.93
CA ASN A 232 -1.91 -3.72 -12.01
C ASN A 232 -3.42 -3.47 -12.16
N ALA A 233 -4.24 -4.48 -11.82
CA ALA A 233 -5.64 -4.54 -12.23
C ALA A 233 -6.43 -5.75 -11.56
N HIS A 234 -7.56 -6.28 -12.08
CA HIS A 234 -8.42 -7.36 -11.47
C HIS A 234 -8.95 -8.59 -12.33
N LEU A 235 -9.50 -8.46 -13.55
CA LEU A 235 -9.94 -9.53 -14.49
C LEU A 235 -8.88 -10.04 -15.53
N SER A 236 -8.24 -11.22 -15.36
CA SER A 236 -7.90 -12.21 -16.44
C SER A 236 -7.29 -13.53 -15.91
N GLY A 237 -7.85 -14.10 -14.82
CA GLY A 237 -7.37 -15.36 -14.22
C GLY A 237 -6.10 -15.20 -13.37
N ASN A 238 -5.19 -14.31 -13.75
CA ASN A 238 -4.48 -13.49 -12.79
C ASN A 238 -5.33 -12.24 -12.50
N ALA A 239 -5.20 -11.66 -11.31
CA ALA A 239 -5.94 -10.43 -11.00
C ALA A 239 -5.48 -9.25 -11.91
N ASN A 240 -6.11 -8.96 -13.10
CA ASN A 240 -5.74 -7.89 -14.08
C ASN A 240 -6.78 -7.30 -15.16
N ARG A 241 -7.98 -6.69 -14.89
CA ARG A 241 -8.49 -5.24 -14.94
C ARG A 241 -9.78 -4.94 -14.07
N SER A 242 -10.03 -3.70 -13.58
CA SER A 242 -11.16 -3.34 -12.66
C SER A 242 -12.49 -3.96 -13.10
N ALA A 243 -13.23 -4.62 -12.19
CA ALA A 243 -14.31 -5.55 -12.54
C ALA A 243 -15.44 -4.94 -13.39
N ASN A 244 -15.71 -3.64 -13.23
CA ASN A 244 -16.87 -2.98 -13.84
C ASN A 244 -16.54 -2.23 -15.13
N ASP A 245 -15.33 -1.67 -15.25
CA ASP A 245 -14.97 -0.70 -16.29
C ASP A 245 -13.56 -0.86 -16.87
N GLY A 246 -12.81 -1.87 -16.42
CA GLY A 246 -11.56 -2.26 -17.05
C GLY A 246 -10.39 -1.30 -16.81
N THR A 247 -10.45 -0.37 -15.86
CA THR A 247 -9.34 0.55 -15.57
C THR A 247 -8.17 -0.14 -14.85
N ILE A 248 -7.02 0.54 -14.85
CA ILE A 248 -5.81 0.21 -14.09
C ILE A 248 -6.06 0.49 -12.60
N THR A 249 -5.65 -0.44 -11.75
CA THR A 249 -5.72 -0.31 -10.29
C THR A 249 -4.37 0.07 -9.71
N ARG A 250 -4.37 0.99 -8.75
CA ARG A 250 -3.17 1.72 -8.30
C ARG A 250 -3.13 2.04 -6.80
N PHE A 251 -4.24 1.86 -6.06
CA PHE A 251 -4.36 2.26 -4.65
C PHE A 251 -4.53 1.10 -3.69
N GLY A 252 -4.10 1.33 -2.44
CA GLY A 252 -4.08 0.35 -1.36
C GLY A 252 -2.87 -0.58 -1.40
N TRP A 253 -2.70 -1.37 -0.34
CA TRP A 253 -1.54 -2.24 -0.08
C TRP A 253 -1.14 -3.23 -1.18
N LYS A 254 -2.02 -3.52 -2.14
CA LYS A 254 -1.75 -4.39 -3.31
C LYS A 254 -2.18 -3.74 -4.63
N ALA A 255 -2.25 -2.41 -4.65
CA ALA A 255 -2.78 -1.64 -5.78
C ALA A 255 -4.15 -2.15 -6.25
N GLN A 256 -5.00 -2.63 -5.34
CA GLN A 256 -6.24 -3.33 -5.66
C GLN A 256 -7.40 -2.40 -6.07
N ASN A 257 -7.37 -1.12 -5.67
CA ASN A 257 -8.41 -0.14 -5.96
C ASN A 257 -8.00 0.76 -7.14
N LYS A 258 -8.95 1.11 -8.02
CA LYS A 258 -8.70 2.00 -9.18
C LYS A 258 -8.62 3.47 -8.82
N SER A 259 -9.39 3.87 -7.82
CA SER A 259 -9.59 5.26 -7.40
C SER A 259 -9.56 5.36 -5.88
N LEU A 260 -9.22 6.55 -5.37
CA LEU A 260 -9.39 6.94 -3.97
C LEU A 260 -10.86 7.03 -3.56
N LEU A 261 -11.79 7.18 -4.51
CA LEU A 261 -13.25 7.20 -4.26
C LEU A 261 -13.85 5.79 -4.01
N MET A 262 -13.01 4.80 -3.67
CA MET A 262 -13.40 3.42 -3.37
C MET A 262 -13.12 3.01 -1.91
N PHE A 263 -12.80 3.98 -1.06
CA PHE A 263 -12.50 3.82 0.36
C PHE A 263 -13.55 4.58 1.18
#